data_AF-A0A351TB19-F1
#
_entry.id   AF-A0A351TB19-F1
#
_cell.length_a   1.000
_cell.length_b   1.000
_cell.length_c   1.000
_cell.angle_alpha   90.00
_cell.angle_beta   90.00
_cell.angle_gamma   90.00
#
_symmetry.space_group_name_H-M   'P 1'
#
loop_
_entity.id
_entity.type
_entity.pdbx_description
1 polymer ?
#
loop_
_entity_poly.entity_id
_entity_poly.type
_entity_poly.pdbx_seq_one_letter_code
_entity_poly.pdbx_strand_id
1 'polypeptide(L)' 'MIFDTHSHLHFKDFADIENEVKIMQEYGVKYATLVGSDCDTSADAIALAKKYPQFFATV' A
#
# COMPACT_ATOMS: atom_id res chain seq x y z
N MET A 1 -0.09 16.92 -5.02
CA MET A 1 0.55 15.78 -4.34
C MET A 1 -0.46 15.23 -3.36
N ILE A 2 -0.86 13.97 -3.53
CA ILE A 2 -1.82 13.27 -2.66
C ILE A 2 -1.04 12.31 -1.75
N PHE A 3 -1.43 12.26 -0.48
CA PHE A 3 -1.04 11.21 0.46
C PHE A 3 -2.32 10.44 0.79
N ASP A 4 -2.37 9.16 0.42
CA ASP A 4 -3.47 8.28 0.80
C ASP A 4 -3.23 7.74 2.21
N THR A 5 -3.98 8.24 3.19
CA THR A 5 -3.79 7.85 4.59
C THR A 5 -4.35 6.48 4.93
N HIS A 6 -5.08 5.81 4.03
CA HIS A 6 -5.76 4.54 4.32
C HIS A 6 -5.92 3.68 3.06
N SER A 7 -4.98 2.75 2.84
CA SER A 7 -5.00 1.83 1.71
C SER A 7 -4.91 0.37 2.17
N HIS A 8 -5.62 -0.53 1.48
CA HIS A 8 -5.55 -1.98 1.69
C HIS A 8 -4.88 -2.69 0.49
N LEU A 9 -3.90 -2.04 -0.16
CA LEU A 9 -3.27 -2.54 -1.39
C LEU A 9 -2.66 -3.95 -1.27
N HIS A 10 -2.34 -4.42 -0.06
CA HIS A 10 -1.81 -5.77 0.19
C HIS A 10 -2.89 -6.88 0.15
N PHE A 11 -4.17 -6.53 -0.02
CA PHE A 11 -5.25 -7.52 -0.10
C PHE A 11 -5.22 -8.30 -1.42
N LYS A 12 -5.73 -9.53 -1.37
CA LYS A 12 -5.70 -10.48 -2.50
C LYS A 12 -6.53 -10.04 -3.71
N ASP A 13 -7.43 -9.07 -3.53
CA ASP A 13 -8.20 -8.48 -4.62
C ASP A 13 -7.31 -7.75 -5.65
N PHE A 14 -6.12 -7.30 -5.22
CA PHE A 14 -5.14 -6.66 -6.11
C PHE A 14 -4.16 -7.71 -6.66
N ALA A 15 -4.41 -8.16 -7.90
CA ALA A 15 -3.59 -9.17 -8.55
C ALA A 15 -2.27 -8.64 -9.14
N ASP A 16 -2.19 -7.34 -9.47
CA ASP A 16 -1.01 -6.70 -10.08
C ASP A 16 -0.60 -5.42 -9.33
N ILE A 17 0.09 -5.63 -8.21
CA ILE A 17 0.54 -4.55 -7.33
C ILE A 17 1.44 -3.53 -8.04
N GLU A 18 2.26 -3.97 -9.01
CA GLU A 18 3.17 -3.06 -9.70
C GLU A 18 2.41 -2.10 -10.63
N ASN A 19 1.40 -2.61 -11.33
CA ASN A 19 0.49 -1.78 -12.11
C ASN A 19 -0.30 -0.80 -11.23
N GLU A 20 -0.81 -1.25 -10.09
CA GLU A 20 -1.53 -0.36 -9.15
C GLU A 20 -0.65 0.78 -8.64
N VAL A 21 0.60 0.49 -8.25
CA VAL A 21 1.57 1.51 -7.82
C VAL A 21 1.81 2.54 -8.92
N LYS A 22 1.92 2.09 -10.17
CA LYS A 22 2.09 2.98 -11.32
C LYS A 22 0.87 3.89 -11.51
N ILE A 23 -0.35 3.32 -11.48
CA ILE A 23 -1.59 4.09 -11.59
C ILE A 23 -1.67 5.11 -10.46
N MET A 24 -1.42 4.72 -9.21
CA MET A 24 -1.39 5.65 -8.07
C MET A 24 -0.49 6.86 -8.34
N GLN A 25 0.71 6.64 -8.88
CA GLN A 25 1.65 7.71 -9.24
C GLN A 25 1.14 8.59 -10.38
N GLU A 26 0.55 8.02 -11.43
CA GLU A 26 -0.04 8.76 -12.56
C GLU A 26 -1.17 9.69 -12.11
N TYR A 27 -1.96 9.28 -11.12
CA TYR A 27 -3.03 10.08 -10.51
C TYR A 27 -2.53 11.02 -9.39
N GLY A 28 -1.22 11.06 -9.14
CA GLY A 28 -0.60 12.00 -8.20
C GLY A 28 -0.61 11.57 -6.73
N VAL A 29 -0.93 10.32 -6.43
CA VAL A 29 -0.73 9.69 -5.11
C VAL A 29 0.75 9.37 -4.95
N LYS A 30 1.43 10.17 -4.15
CA LYS A 30 2.87 10.09 -3.96
C LYS A 30 3.27 9.16 -2.82
N TYR A 31 2.40 9.04 -1.81
CA TYR A 31 2.61 8.20 -0.62
C TYR A 31 1.29 7.56 -0.21
N ALA A 32 1.37 6.40 0.45
CA ALA A 32 0.21 5.77 1.06
C ALA A 32 0.54 5.07 2.38
N THR A 33 -0.42 5.03 3.30
CA THR A 33 -0.37 4.18 4.49
C THR A 33 -1.18 2.91 4.25
N LEU A 34 -0.52 1.76 4.31
CA LEU A 34 -1.10 0.43 4.23
C LEU A 34 -1.65 0.04 5.60
N VAL A 35 -2.96 -0.20 5.67
CA VAL A 35 -3.65 -0.48 6.93
C VAL A 35 -3.89 -1.98 7.08
N GLY A 36 -3.18 -2.62 7.99
CA GLY A 36 -3.50 -3.97 8.46
C GLY A 36 -4.72 -3.95 9.38
N SER A 37 -5.58 -4.97 9.31
CA SER A 37 -6.79 -5.12 10.14
C SER A 37 -6.66 -6.18 11.24
N ASP A 38 -5.62 -7.00 11.17
CA ASP A 38 -5.27 -8.05 12.12
C ASP A 38 -3.76 -8.37 12.02
N CYS A 39 -3.26 -9.29 12.83
CA CYS A 39 -1.84 -9.65 12.85
C CYS A 39 -1.31 -10.13 11.48
N ASP A 40 -2.11 -10.89 10.74
CA ASP A 40 -1.69 -11.50 9.47
C ASP A 40 -1.62 -10.43 8.37
N THR A 41 -2.66 -9.61 8.26
CA THR A 41 -2.72 -8.50 7.30
C THR A 41 -1.74 -7.38 7.63
N SER A 42 -1.45 -7.11 8.91
CA SER A 42 -0.38 -6.20 9.32
C SER A 42 1.00 -6.71 8.86
N ALA A 43 1.24 -8.02 8.89
CA ALA A 43 2.48 -8.60 8.35
C ALA A 43 2.60 -8.42 6.83
N ASP A 44 1.50 -8.63 6.10
CA ASP A 44 1.43 -8.41 4.64
C ASP A 44 1.64 -6.92 4.28
N ALA A 45 1.03 -6.00 5.04
CA ALA A 45 1.21 -4.55 4.89
C ALA A 45 2.68 -4.15 5.08
N ILE A 46 3.34 -4.66 6.13
CA ILE A 46 4.77 -4.42 6.39
C ILE A 46 5.63 -4.97 5.25
N ALA A 47 5.33 -6.18 4.76
CA ALA A 47 6.09 -6.79 3.67
C ALA A 47 6.01 -5.94 2.39
N LEU A 48 4.82 -5.44 2.06
CA LEU A 48 4.63 -4.57 0.91
C LEU A 48 5.30 -3.20 1.09
N ALA A 49 5.21 -2.59 2.28
CA ALA A 49 5.86 -1.31 2.58
C ALA A 49 7.40 -1.39 2.48
N LYS A 50 8.00 -2.54 2.81
CA LYS A 50 9.44 -2.75 2.63
C LYS A 50 9.88 -2.79 1.16
N LYS A 51 8.98 -3.18 0.24
CA LYS A 51 9.28 -3.26 -1.20
C LYS A 51 9.22 -1.88 -1.86
N TYR A 52 8.37 -0.98 -1.38
CA TYR A 52 8.10 0.33 -1.99
C TYR A 52 8.33 1.47 -0.98
N PRO A 53 9.40 2.27 -1.13
CA PRO A 53 9.76 3.34 -0.19
C PRO A 53 8.70 4.41 0.06
N GLN A 54 7.72 4.53 -0.83
CA GLN A 54 6.60 5.46 -0.72
C GLN A 54 5.45 4.97 0.16
N PHE A 55 5.52 3.73 0.65
CA PHE A 55 4.48 3.12 1.49
C PHE A 55 4.90 3.05 2.95
N PHE A 56 3.94 3.32 3.83
CA PHE A 56 4.02 3.14 5.27
C PHE A 56 3.05 2.03 5.69
N ALA A 57 3.22 1.44 6.87
CA ALA A 57 2.33 0.38 7.35
C ALA A 57 1.87 0.66 8.78
N THR A 58 0.63 0.31 9.10
CA THR A 58 0.12 0.20 10.47
C THR A 58 0.31 -1.22 11.00
N VAL A 59 0.19 -1.40 12.33
CA VAL A 59 0.26 -2.70 13.00
C VAL A 59 -0.99 -2.90 13.83
#